data_AF-A0A956QF43-F1
#
_entry.id   AF-A0A956QF43-F1
#
_cell.length_a   1.000
_cell.length_b   1.000
_cell.length_c   1.000
_cell.angle_alpha   90.00
_cell.angle_beta   90.00
_cell.angle_gamma   90.00
#
_symmetry.space_group_name_H-M   'P 1'
#
loop_
_entity.id
_entity.type
_entity.pdbx_description
1 polymer ?
#
loop_
_entity_poly.entity_id
_entity_poly.type
_entity_poly.pdbx_seq_one_letter_code
_entity_poly.pdbx_strand_id
1 'polypeptide(L)' 'MMQFDVYENENPASRQRFPYLLDVQAELLDSLGTRVIIPLVARERPNL' A
#
# COMPACT_ATOMS: atom_id res chain seq x y z
N MET A 1 -6.92 1.05 -9.21
CA MET A 1 -6.91 1.43 -7.78
C MET A 1 -7.13 2.93 -7.77
N MET A 2 -8.09 3.40 -6.99
CA MET A 2 -8.37 4.82 -6.86
C MET A 2 -7.47 5.42 -5.79
N GLN A 3 -7.29 6.74 -5.83
CA GLN A 3 -6.56 7.44 -4.78
C GLN A 3 -7.20 7.13 -3.41
N PHE A 4 -6.37 6.76 -2.45
CA PHE A 4 -6.72 6.34 -1.09
C PHE A 4 -7.35 4.95 -0.93
N ASP A 5 -7.38 4.13 -1.98
CA ASP A 5 -7.67 2.70 -1.84
C ASP A 5 -6.50 1.96 -1.17
N VAL A 6 -6.85 0.97 -0.35
CA VAL A 6 -5.90 0.01 0.23
C VAL A 6 -6.03 -1.32 -0.47
N TYR A 7 -4.91 -1.93 -0.84
CA TYR A 7 -4.88 -3.24 -1.50
C TYR A 7 -3.81 -4.15 -0.91
N GLU A 8 -3.98 -5.45 -1.11
CA GLU A 8 -3.01 -6.46 -0.67
C GLU A 8 -1.70 -6.34 -1.43
N ASN A 9 -0.58 -6.47 -0.72
CA ASN A 9 0.72 -6.58 -1.35
C ASN A 9 0.95 -8.01 -1.86
N GLU A 10 0.91 -8.19 -3.17
CA GLU A 10 1.12 -9.50 -3.81
C GLU A 10 2.61 -9.89 -3.89
N ASN A 11 3.55 -8.95 -3.63
CA ASN A 11 4.97 -9.23 -3.73
C ASN A 11 5.43 -10.18 -2.60
N PRO A 12 5.83 -11.43 -2.91
CA PRO A 12 6.19 -12.41 -1.89
C PRO A 12 7.42 -12.01 -1.07
N ALA A 13 8.32 -11.20 -1.63
CA ALA A 13 9.53 -10.75 -0.94
C ALA A 13 9.25 -9.70 0.14
N SER A 14 8.10 -9.01 0.10
CA SER A 14 7.82 -7.89 1.00
C SER A 14 6.47 -7.96 1.72
N ARG A 15 5.52 -8.80 1.26
CA ARG A 15 4.17 -8.93 1.83
C ARG A 15 4.12 -9.29 3.30
N GLN A 16 5.13 -9.98 3.82
CA GLN A 16 5.19 -10.31 5.25
C GLN A 16 5.42 -9.05 6.11
N ARG A 17 6.25 -8.12 5.63
CA ARG A 17 6.57 -6.87 6.33
C ARG A 17 5.54 -5.78 6.04
N PHE A 18 5.06 -5.72 4.80
CA PHE A 18 4.12 -4.71 4.31
C PHE A 18 2.92 -5.42 3.67
N PRO A 19 1.95 -5.91 4.48
CA PRO A 19 0.84 -6.71 3.95
C PRO A 19 -0.13 -5.91 3.07
N TYR A 20 -0.21 -4.59 3.25
CA TYR A 20 -1.10 -3.74 2.48
C TYR A 20 -0.37 -2.50 1.95
N LEU A 21 -0.88 -1.95 0.86
CA LEU A 21 -0.36 -0.78 0.18
C LEU A 21 -1.51 0.22 0.02
N LEU A 22 -1.28 1.47 0.43
CA LEU A 22 -2.22 2.59 0.23
C LEU A 22 -1.83 3.32 -1.06
N ASP A 23 -2.74 3.43 -2.02
CA ASP A 23 -2.56 4.28 -3.20
C ASP A 23 -2.70 5.75 -2.78
N VAL A 24 -1.71 6.58 -3.11
CA VAL A 24 -1.76 8.03 -2.87
C VAL A 24 -1.59 8.84 -4.15
N GLN A 25 -1.51 8.17 -5.30
CA GLN A 25 -1.35 8.80 -6.60
C GLN A 25 -2.59 9.60 -6.96
N ALA A 26 -2.40 10.84 -7.40
CA ALA A 26 -3.49 11.65 -7.93
C ALA A 26 -4.01 11.05 -9.24
N GLU A 27 -5.33 11.05 -9.43
CA GLU A 27 -6.01 10.49 -10.62
C GLU A 27 -5.48 11.09 -11.94
N LEU A 28 -5.00 12.33 -11.92
CA LEU A 28 -4.34 12.99 -13.06
C LEU A 28 -3.20 12.14 -13.67
N LEU A 29 -2.55 11.30 -12.85
CA LEU A 29 -1.42 10.47 -13.23
C LEU A 29 -1.81 9.01 -13.52
N ASP A 30 -3.10 8.68 -13.63
CA ASP A 30 -3.59 7.30 -13.79
C ASP A 30 -3.10 6.60 -15.07
N SER A 31 -2.63 7.36 -16.07
CA SER A 31 -2.05 6.82 -17.31
C SER A 31 -0.65 6.23 -17.12
N LEU A 32 0.01 6.48 -15.99
CA LEU A 32 1.32 5.90 -15.69
C LEU A 32 1.17 4.41 -15.34
N GLY A 33 2.09 3.59 -15.85
CA GLY A 33 2.17 2.16 -15.51
C GLY A 33 2.68 1.87 -14.09
N THR A 34 2.89 2.91 -13.28
CA THR A 34 3.38 2.84 -11.91
C THR A 34 2.46 3.64 -10.99
N ARG A 35 2.47 3.29 -9.71
CA ARG A 35 1.69 3.97 -8.66
C ARG A 35 2.62 4.47 -7.56
N VAL A 36 2.36 5.66 -7.04
CA VAL A 36 2.96 6.15 -5.78
C VAL A 36 2.14 5.61 -4.60
N ILE A 37 2.80 4.95 -3.64
CA ILE A 37 2.13 4.21 -2.57
C ILE A 37 2.76 4.47 -1.21
N ILE A 38 2.00 4.17 -0.15
CA ILE A 38 2.50 4.08 1.22
C ILE A 38 2.34 2.62 1.72
N PRO A 39 3.42 1.95 2.15
CA PRO A 39 3.32 0.61 2.73
C PRO A 39 2.70 0.68 4.13
N LEU A 40 1.70 -0.16 4.40
CA LEU A 40 1.09 -0.28 5.71
C LEU A 40 1.73 -1.44 6.48
N VAL A 41 2.11 -1.19 7.73
CA VAL A 41 2.64 -2.18 8.66
C VAL A 41 1.66 -2.43 9.80
N ALA A 42 1.69 -3.63 10.37
CA ALA A 42 0.92 -3.90 11.57
C ALA A 42 1.37 -2.97 12.69
N ARG A 43 0.41 -2.31 13.35
CA ARG A 43 0.71 -1.54 14.56
C ARG A 43 1.17 -2.50 15.63
N GLU A 44 2.33 -2.22 16.24
CA GLU A 44 2.75 -2.93 17.45
C GLU A 44 1.66 -2.79 18.50
N ARG A 45 1.13 -3.92 18.98
CA ARG A 45 0.20 -3.90 20.10
C ARG A 45 1.05 -3.71 21.37
N PRO A 46 0.89 -2.62 22.13
CA PRO A 46 1.51 -2.55 23.44
C PRO A 46 0.99 -3.71 24.28
N ASN A 47 1.89 -4.36 25.02
CA ASN A 47 1.53 -5.46 25.92
C ASN A 47 0.47 -4.94 26.92
N LEU A 48 -0.75 -5.47 26.84
CA LEU A 48 -1.83 -5.24 27.80
C LEU A 48 -1.68 -6.20 28.98
#